data_AF-A0A382IFB1-F1
#
_entry.id   AF-A0A382IFB1-F1
#
_cell.length_a   1.000
_cell.length_b   1.000
_cell.length_c   1.000
_cell.angle_alpha   90.00
_cell.angle_beta   90.00
_cell.angle_gamma   90.00
#
_symmetry.space_group_name_H-M   'P 1'
#
loop_
_entity.id
_entity.type
_entity.pdbx_description
1 polymer ?
#
loop_
_entity_poly.entity_id
_entity_poly.type
_entity_poly.pdbx_seq_one_letter_code
_entity_poly.pdbx_strand_id
1 'polypeptide(L)'
;MKKAIVAVLLGLVWCTNVFALSQQSAIDQYLSGRKLDSVEGIWGNNHGNINVIAKMGDSYSLIVIQHHIERNGKHVGSLQKGNENYYYGTNESYYGKSPYPCSFTLKVSVDGNSAVASCTDDRGYKSLLLYSRIWPTDLIVHNAKFKTKKDVVKE
;
A
#
# COMPACT_ATOMS: atom_id res chain seq x y z
N MET A 1 -6.71 -22.98 -42.55
CA MET A 1 -7.47 -23.16 -41.30
C MET A 1 -6.61 -23.50 -40.08
N LYS A 2 -5.70 -24.49 -40.13
CA LYS A 2 -4.83 -24.86 -38.97
C LYS A 2 -3.96 -23.70 -38.43
N LYS A 3 -3.44 -22.83 -39.31
CA LYS A 3 -2.60 -21.68 -38.91
C LYS A 3 -3.38 -20.54 -38.21
N ALA A 4 -4.67 -20.40 -38.49
CA ALA A 4 -5.51 -19.37 -37.87
C ALA A 4 -5.89 -19.75 -36.42
N ILE A 5 -6.10 -21.04 -36.15
CA ILE A 5 -6.41 -21.55 -34.81
C ILE A 5 -5.22 -21.34 -33.85
N VAL A 6 -3.99 -21.55 -34.32
CA VAL A 6 -2.77 -21.31 -33.53
C VAL A 6 -2.59 -19.83 -33.19
N ALA A 7 -2.90 -18.92 -34.12
CA ALA A 7 -2.83 -17.47 -33.88
C ALA A 7 -3.89 -16.99 -32.86
N VAL A 8 -5.10 -17.55 -32.90
CA VAL A 8 -6.17 -17.25 -31.92
C VAL A 8 -5.82 -17.79 -30.54
N LEU A 9 -5.23 -18.99 -30.45
CA LEU A 9 -4.78 -19.57 -29.17
C LEU A 9 -3.61 -18.79 -28.55
N LEU A 10 -2.66 -18.29 -29.35
CA LEU A 10 -1.58 -17.41 -28.86
C LEU A 10 -2.10 -16.05 -28.40
N GLY A 11 -3.09 -15.47 -29.09
CA GLY A 11 -3.73 -14.22 -28.69
C GLY A 11 -4.49 -14.33 -27.35
N LEU A 12 -5.13 -15.48 -27.09
CA LEU A 12 -5.86 -15.74 -25.84
C LEU A 12 -4.94 -15.97 -24.63
N VAL A 13 -3.71 -16.48 -24.85
CA VAL A 13 -2.70 -16.62 -23.79
C VAL A 13 -2.04 -15.28 -23.43
N TRP A 14 -2.09 -14.30 -24.34
CA TRP A 14 -1.64 -12.93 -24.10
C TRP A 14 -2.72 -11.97 -23.59
N CYS A 15 -3.95 -12.45 -23.42
CA CYS A 15 -4.86 -11.83 -22.47
C CYS A 15 -4.36 -12.18 -21.06
N THR A 16 -3.24 -11.57 -20.65
CA THR A 16 -2.81 -11.57 -19.26
C THR A 16 -4.00 -11.02 -18.49
N ASN A 17 -4.71 -11.90 -17.80
CA ASN A 17 -5.75 -11.52 -16.87
C ASN A 17 -5.13 -10.48 -15.93
N VAL A 18 -5.48 -9.21 -16.14
CA VAL A 18 -5.15 -8.14 -15.19
C VAL A 18 -6.07 -8.40 -14.01
N PHE A 19 -5.70 -9.41 -13.21
CA PHE A 19 -6.42 -9.72 -12.00
C PHE A 19 -6.28 -8.50 -11.10
N ALA A 20 -7.43 -8.00 -10.69
CA ALA A 20 -7.52 -6.94 -9.70
C ALA A 20 -6.67 -7.33 -8.48
N LEU A 21 -5.74 -6.45 -8.06
CA LEU A 21 -4.85 -6.72 -6.95
C LEU A 21 -5.67 -7.08 -5.69
N SER A 22 -5.53 -8.33 -5.23
CA SER A 22 -6.14 -8.81 -3.98
C SER A 22 -5.21 -8.57 -2.78
N GLN A 23 -5.76 -8.69 -1.56
CA GLN A 23 -4.94 -8.61 -0.35
C GLN A 23 -3.86 -9.69 -0.31
N GLN A 24 -4.20 -10.95 -0.60
CA GLN A 24 -3.23 -12.05 -0.57
C GLN A 24 -2.13 -11.85 -1.61
N SER A 25 -2.49 -11.49 -2.86
CA SER A 25 -1.48 -11.19 -3.89
C SER A 25 -0.59 -10.01 -3.51
N ALA A 26 -1.12 -8.98 -2.83
CA ALA A 26 -0.32 -7.86 -2.36
C ALA A 26 0.65 -8.27 -1.25
N ILE A 27 0.23 -9.15 -0.33
CA ILE A 27 1.12 -9.72 0.70
C ILE A 27 2.25 -10.50 0.04
N ASP A 28 1.89 -11.44 -0.84
CA ASP A 28 2.85 -12.33 -1.47
C ASP A 28 3.88 -11.54 -2.29
N GLN A 29 3.42 -10.55 -3.06
CA GLN A 29 4.26 -9.76 -3.95
C GLN A 29 5.14 -8.74 -3.23
N TYR A 30 4.63 -8.06 -2.19
CA TYR A 30 5.29 -6.87 -1.66
C TYR A 30 5.79 -7.01 -0.22
N LEU A 31 5.19 -7.88 0.59
CA LEU A 31 5.35 -7.86 2.04
C LEU A 31 5.89 -9.18 2.64
N SER A 32 5.88 -10.26 1.87
CA SER A 32 6.21 -11.60 2.36
C SER A 32 7.70 -11.79 2.66
N GLY A 33 8.01 -12.69 3.59
CA GLY A 33 9.37 -13.20 3.80
C GLY A 33 10.37 -12.23 4.43
N ARG A 34 9.94 -11.08 4.96
CA ARG A 34 10.85 -10.09 5.57
C ARG A 34 10.24 -9.30 6.73
N LYS A 35 11.13 -8.66 7.48
CA LYS A 35 10.79 -7.59 8.43
C LYS A 35 10.20 -6.40 7.68
N LEU A 36 9.16 -5.80 8.26
CA LEU A 36 8.44 -4.66 7.71
C LEU A 36 8.77 -3.39 8.50
N ASP A 37 8.93 -2.27 7.79
CA ASP A 37 8.94 -0.94 8.40
C ASP A 37 7.54 -0.61 8.96
N SER A 38 7.46 0.33 9.91
CA SER A 38 6.20 0.65 10.60
C SER A 38 5.07 1.08 9.66
N VAL A 39 5.37 1.70 8.52
CA VAL A 39 4.36 2.08 7.53
C VAL A 39 3.89 0.95 6.63
N GLU A 40 4.70 -0.11 6.46
CA GLU A 40 4.42 -1.13 5.46
C GLU A 40 3.33 -2.09 5.91
N GLY A 41 2.40 -2.44 5.04
CA GLY A 41 1.30 -3.34 5.35
C GLY A 41 0.07 -3.09 4.47
N ILE A 42 -0.99 -3.84 4.74
CA ILE A 42 -2.32 -3.57 4.19
C ILE A 42 -3.07 -2.71 5.18
N TRP A 43 -3.62 -1.61 4.69
CA TRP A 43 -4.29 -0.59 5.48
C TRP A 43 -5.67 -0.29 4.92
N GLY A 44 -6.68 -0.29 5.79
CA GLY A 44 -8.01 0.22 5.50
C GLY A 44 -8.20 1.59 6.12
N ASN A 45 -8.85 2.52 5.43
CA ASN A 45 -9.21 3.81 6.01
C ASN A 45 -10.71 3.93 6.35
N ASN A 46 -11.07 4.98 7.06
CA ASN A 46 -12.44 5.34 7.44
C ASN A 46 -13.39 5.64 6.26
N HIS A 47 -12.92 5.59 5.00
CA HIS A 47 -13.73 5.71 3.79
C HIS A 47 -13.91 4.38 3.06
N GLY A 48 -13.46 3.26 3.64
CA GLY A 48 -13.57 1.93 3.03
C GLY A 48 -12.53 1.67 1.93
N ASN A 49 -11.53 2.54 1.77
CA ASN A 49 -10.44 2.32 0.83
C ASN A 49 -9.37 1.43 1.46
N ILE A 50 -8.87 0.48 0.69
CA ILE A 50 -7.80 -0.44 1.10
C ILE A 50 -6.61 -0.25 0.19
N ASN A 51 -5.43 -0.06 0.79
CA ASN A 51 -4.17 0.05 0.07
C ASN A 51 -3.12 -0.86 0.71
N VAL A 52 -2.22 -1.39 -0.10
CA VAL A 52 -0.92 -1.84 0.39
C VAL A 52 0.03 -0.65 0.38
N ILE A 53 0.74 -0.46 1.48
CA ILE A 53 1.91 0.41 1.54
C ILE A 53 3.14 -0.51 1.55
N ALA A 54 3.99 -0.39 0.55
CA ALA A 54 5.15 -1.26 0.37
C ALA A 54 6.41 -0.48 0.02
N LYS A 55 7.54 -0.89 0.58
CA LYS A 55 8.84 -0.33 0.23
C LYS A 55 9.22 -0.70 -1.21
N MET A 56 9.58 0.32 -1.99
CA MET A 56 10.04 0.21 -3.37
C MET A 56 11.28 1.11 -3.53
N GLY A 57 12.46 0.47 -3.53
CA GLY A 57 13.74 1.17 -3.44
C GLY A 57 13.88 1.93 -2.12
N ASP A 58 14.16 3.23 -2.22
CA ASP A 58 14.34 4.13 -1.06
C ASP A 58 13.03 4.77 -0.59
N SER A 59 11.90 4.47 -1.23
CA SER A 59 10.59 5.06 -0.93
C SER A 59 9.55 4.00 -0.58
N TYR A 60 8.34 4.43 -0.22
CA TYR A 60 7.19 3.55 -0.01
C TYR A 60 6.06 3.95 -0.95
N SER A 61 5.49 3.00 -1.68
CA SER A 61 4.37 3.23 -2.59
C SER A 61 3.05 2.87 -1.93
N LEU A 62 2.01 3.66 -2.19
CA LEU A 62 0.62 3.36 -1.87
C LEU A 62 -0.04 2.78 -3.12
N ILE A 63 -0.48 1.52 -3.04
CA ILE A 63 -1.05 0.79 -4.17
C ILE A 63 -2.47 0.33 -3.79
N VAL A 64 -3.43 0.65 -4.66
CA VAL A 64 -4.84 0.39 -4.43
C VAL A 64 -5.13 -1.11 -4.44
N ILE A 65 -5.76 -1.61 -3.38
CA ILE A 65 -6.39 -2.93 -3.34
C ILE A 65 -7.91 -2.79 -3.52
N GLN A 66 -8.51 -1.77 -2.91
CA GLN A 66 -9.93 -1.47 -3.06
C GLN A 66 -10.15 0.05 -2.98
N HIS A 67 -10.86 0.58 -3.98
CA HIS A 67 -11.29 1.97 -4.02
C HIS A 67 -12.60 2.08 -4.79
N HIS A 68 -13.45 3.05 -4.45
CA HIS A 68 -14.72 3.27 -5.14
C HIS A 68 -14.56 4.02 -6.49
N ILE A 69 -13.43 4.71 -6.69
CA ILE A 69 -13.09 5.43 -7.94
C ILE A 69 -11.95 4.76 -8.71
N GLU A 70 -10.94 4.22 -8.00
CA GLU A 70 -9.67 3.86 -8.62
C GLU A 70 -9.57 2.39 -8.93
N ARG A 71 -8.83 2.07 -9.99
CA ARG A 71 -8.57 0.67 -10.36
C ARG A 71 -7.63 0.01 -9.35
N ASN A 72 -7.89 -1.26 -9.05
CA ASN A 72 -7.00 -2.08 -8.25
C ASN A 72 -5.62 -2.18 -8.93
N GLY A 73 -4.55 -2.11 -8.14
CA GLY A 73 -3.17 -2.08 -8.59
C GLY A 73 -2.67 -0.69 -9.00
N LYS A 74 -3.50 0.38 -8.99
CA LYS A 74 -3.01 1.74 -9.26
C LYS A 74 -2.10 2.22 -8.13
N HIS A 75 -0.96 2.79 -8.49
CA HIS A 75 -0.12 3.59 -7.59
C HIS A 75 -0.73 4.97 -7.44
N VAL A 76 -1.11 5.35 -6.23
CA VAL A 76 -1.82 6.62 -5.94
C VAL A 76 -0.99 7.58 -5.08
N GLY A 77 0.12 7.11 -4.53
CA GLY A 77 0.97 7.93 -3.70
C GLY A 77 2.33 7.32 -3.44
N SER A 78 3.25 8.18 -2.98
CA SER A 78 4.58 7.81 -2.54
C SER A 78 4.90 8.51 -1.22
N LEU A 79 5.59 7.80 -0.34
CA LEU A 79 6.03 8.26 0.97
C LEU A 79 7.54 8.12 1.09
N GLN A 80 8.11 9.04 1.84
CA GLN A 80 9.47 9.04 2.36
C GLN A 80 9.42 8.94 3.88
N LYS A 81 10.43 8.30 4.45
CA LYS A 81 10.56 8.18 5.91
C LYS A 81 11.13 9.47 6.48
N GLY A 82 10.39 10.15 7.35
CA GLY A 82 10.92 11.26 8.13
C GLY A 82 11.57 10.77 9.42
N ASN A 83 10.87 9.90 10.16
CA ASN A 83 11.41 9.22 11.34
C ASN A 83 10.77 7.83 11.50
N GLU A 84 10.90 7.21 12.67
CA GLU A 84 10.38 5.86 12.91
C GLU A 84 8.87 5.69 12.70
N ASN A 85 8.07 6.73 12.93
CA ASN A 85 6.61 6.66 12.87
C ASN A 85 5.97 7.78 12.05
N TYR A 86 6.77 8.63 11.41
CA TYR A 86 6.32 9.77 10.62
C TYR A 86 6.84 9.68 9.19
N TYR A 87 5.91 9.74 8.25
CA TYR A 87 6.14 9.61 6.83
C TYR A 87 5.47 10.77 6.10
N TYR A 88 6.06 11.22 4.99
CA TYR A 88 5.55 12.33 4.19
C TYR A 88 5.79 12.09 2.69
N GLY A 89 4.99 12.72 1.85
CA GLY A 89 5.12 12.61 0.40
C GLY A 89 3.86 13.09 -0.32
N THR A 90 3.41 12.32 -1.30
CA THR A 90 2.27 12.66 -2.14
C THR A 90 1.22 11.56 -2.15
N ASN A 91 -0.03 11.96 -2.35
CA ASN A 91 -1.15 11.06 -2.58
C ASN A 91 -2.17 11.77 -3.49
N GLU A 92 -3.29 11.12 -3.78
CA GLU A 92 -4.40 11.68 -4.54
C GLU A 92 -5.60 11.93 -3.61
N SER A 93 -6.15 13.15 -3.63
CA SER A 93 -7.48 13.47 -3.13
C SER A 93 -8.49 13.41 -4.29
N TYR A 94 -9.78 13.35 -3.97
CA TYR A 94 -10.83 13.24 -4.98
C TYR A 94 -11.92 14.26 -4.74
N TYR A 95 -12.28 14.99 -5.79
CA TYR A 95 -13.49 15.81 -5.84
C TYR A 95 -14.37 15.30 -6.98
N GLY A 96 -15.49 14.67 -6.61
CA GLY A 96 -16.24 13.83 -7.54
C GLY A 96 -15.38 12.64 -8.01
N LYS A 97 -15.26 12.45 -9.32
CA LYS A 97 -14.43 11.39 -9.93
C LYS A 97 -13.03 11.86 -10.37
N SER A 98 -12.69 13.12 -10.12
CA SER A 98 -11.41 13.69 -10.59
C SER A 98 -10.36 13.60 -9.48
N PRO A 99 -9.18 13.00 -9.75
CA PRO A 99 -8.06 12.99 -8.82
C PRO A 99 -7.36 14.36 -8.80
N TYR A 100 -6.96 14.79 -7.61
CA TYR A 100 -6.11 15.97 -7.39
C TYR A 100 -4.90 15.55 -6.57
N PRO A 101 -3.68 15.93 -6.96
CA PRO A 101 -2.51 15.63 -6.14
C PRO A 101 -2.61 16.36 -4.80
N CYS A 102 -2.18 15.71 -3.73
CA CYS A 102 -2.12 16.31 -2.41
C CYS A 102 -0.78 16.04 -1.73
N SER A 103 -0.37 16.99 -0.90
CA SER A 103 0.70 16.77 0.07
C SER A 103 0.18 15.84 1.16
N PHE A 104 0.87 14.72 1.35
CA PHE A 104 0.44 13.64 2.20
C PHE A 104 1.40 13.45 3.38
N THR A 105 0.84 13.32 4.58
CA THR A 105 1.58 12.94 5.79
C THR A 105 0.88 11.77 6.44
N LEU A 106 1.65 10.85 7.00
CA LEU A 106 1.14 9.65 7.65
C LEU A 106 1.92 9.41 8.94
N LYS A 107 1.22 9.43 10.06
CA LYS A 107 1.77 9.14 11.39
C LYS A 107 1.24 7.81 11.88
N VAL A 108 2.13 6.83 12.01
CA VAL A 108 1.83 5.49 12.51
C VAL A 108 1.87 5.49 14.04
N SER A 109 0.98 4.74 14.69
CA SER A 109 1.01 4.53 16.14
C SER A 109 2.23 3.72 16.58
N VAL A 110 2.56 3.80 17.87
CA VAL A 110 3.73 3.10 18.45
C VAL A 110 3.61 1.57 18.34
N ASP A 111 2.39 1.04 18.51
CA ASP A 111 2.10 -0.39 18.30
C ASP A 111 2.13 -0.80 16.82
N GLY A 112 2.22 0.17 15.91
CA GLY A 112 2.20 -0.04 14.48
C GLY A 112 0.83 -0.32 13.87
N ASN A 113 -0.26 -0.44 14.63
CA ASN A 113 -1.52 -1.02 14.14
C ASN A 113 -2.58 0.01 13.70
N SER A 114 -2.33 1.29 13.95
CA SER A 114 -3.16 2.40 13.48
C SER A 114 -2.31 3.52 12.89
N ALA A 115 -2.92 4.38 12.09
CA ALA A 115 -2.26 5.57 11.60
C ALA A 115 -3.26 6.71 11.37
N VAL A 116 -2.76 7.94 11.50
CA VAL A 116 -3.50 9.15 11.13
C VAL A 116 -2.76 9.78 9.95
N ALA A 117 -3.51 10.06 8.89
CA ALA A 117 -2.98 10.71 7.70
C ALA A 117 -3.67 12.03 7.42
N SER A 118 -2.94 12.95 6.81
CA SER A 118 -3.49 14.18 6.27
C SER A 118 -3.08 14.35 4.82
N CYS A 119 -4.05 14.70 3.98
CA CYS A 119 -3.90 14.96 2.56
C CYS A 119 -4.40 16.40 2.31
N THR A 120 -3.51 17.30 1.93
CA THR A 120 -3.84 18.71 1.62
C THR A 120 -3.60 18.98 0.16
N ASP A 121 -4.65 19.31 -0.59
CA ASP A 121 -4.53 19.63 -2.02
C ASP A 121 -4.14 21.09 -2.26
N ASP A 122 -3.93 21.44 -3.53
CA ASP A 122 -3.52 22.77 -3.99
C ASP A 122 -4.55 23.88 -3.74
N ARG A 123 -5.82 23.51 -3.51
CA ARG A 123 -6.90 24.43 -3.11
C ARG A 123 -6.89 24.70 -1.61
N GLY A 124 -6.01 24.04 -0.86
CA GLY A 124 -5.95 24.09 0.60
C GLY A 124 -7.00 23.23 1.29
N TYR A 125 -7.74 22.39 0.55
CA TYR A 125 -8.67 21.45 1.16
C TYR A 125 -7.87 20.35 1.87
N LYS A 126 -8.20 20.12 3.14
CA LYS A 126 -7.53 19.15 4.01
C LYS A 126 -8.45 17.98 4.33
N SER A 127 -8.07 16.80 3.89
CA SER A 127 -8.70 15.54 4.29
C SER A 127 -7.90 14.89 5.42
N LEU A 128 -8.60 14.45 6.46
CA LEU A 128 -8.06 13.63 7.54
C LEU A 128 -8.51 12.19 7.33
N LEU A 129 -7.55 11.27 7.28
CA LEU A 129 -7.80 9.85 7.08
C LEU A 129 -7.36 9.08 8.32
N LEU A 130 -8.26 8.25 8.85
CA LEU A 130 -7.96 7.34 9.94
C LEU A 130 -7.74 5.96 9.33
N TYR A 131 -6.57 5.39 9.56
CA TYR A 131 -6.17 4.11 9.04
C TYR A 131 -6.09 3.06 10.15
N SER A 132 -6.61 1.88 9.85
CA SER A 132 -6.44 0.66 10.64
C SER A 132 -5.66 -0.34 9.82
N ARG A 133 -4.64 -0.95 10.43
CA ARG A 133 -3.88 -2.01 9.79
C ARG A 133 -4.75 -3.26 9.69
N ILE A 134 -4.82 -3.82 8.49
CA ILE A 134 -5.49 -5.09 8.21
C ILE A 134 -4.47 -6.22 8.25
N TRP A 135 -3.28 -5.99 7.67
CA TRP A 135 -2.21 -6.97 7.67
C TRP A 135 -0.80 -6.33 7.79
N PRO A 136 0.14 -6.92 8.55
CA PRO A 136 -0.10 -8.00 9.52
C PRO A 136 -1.06 -7.54 10.62
N THR A 137 -1.80 -8.45 11.24
CA THR A 137 -2.76 -8.06 12.31
C THR A 137 -2.05 -7.43 13.51
N ASP A 138 -0.81 -7.85 13.77
CA ASP A 138 0.09 -7.25 14.75
C ASP A 138 1.49 -7.17 14.14
N LEU A 139 1.96 -5.93 13.95
CA LEU A 139 3.27 -5.67 13.35
C LEU A 139 4.42 -6.17 14.23
N ILE A 140 4.32 -6.03 15.54
CA ILE A 140 5.37 -6.41 16.49
C ILE A 140 5.53 -7.93 16.47
N VAL A 141 4.42 -8.67 16.54
CA VAL A 141 4.40 -10.14 16.47
C VAL A 141 4.92 -10.64 15.11
N HIS A 142 4.55 -9.99 14.00
CA HIS A 142 5.09 -10.32 12.69
C HIS A 142 6.62 -10.13 12.64
N ASN A 143 7.10 -8.96 13.06
CA ASN A 143 8.51 -8.60 13.01
C ASN A 143 9.37 -9.42 13.99
N ALA A 144 8.79 -9.94 15.09
CA ALA A 144 9.50 -10.80 16.04
C ALA A 144 10.06 -12.08 15.38
N LYS A 145 9.43 -12.58 14.32
CA LYS A 145 9.88 -13.76 13.56
C LYS A 145 11.19 -13.56 12.81
N PHE A 146 11.58 -12.29 12.60
CA PHE A 146 12.78 -11.90 11.86
C PHE A 146 13.88 -11.38 12.78
N LYS A 147 13.73 -11.51 14.11
CA LYS A 147 14.81 -11.20 15.06
C LYS A 147 16.00 -12.12 14.79
N THR A 148 17.18 -11.52 14.67
CA THR A 148 18.44 -12.26 14.52
C THR A 148 19.09 -12.49 15.89
N LYS A 149 20.05 -13.42 15.98
CA LYS A 149 20.82 -13.65 17.22
C LYS A 149 21.48 -12.38 17.79
N LYS A 150 21.76 -11.35 16.97
CA LYS A 150 22.29 -10.05 17.44
C LYS A 150 21.26 -9.20 18.20
N ASP A 151 19.96 -9.42 17.95
CA ASP A 151 18.88 -8.68 18.62
C ASP A 151 18.55 -9.27 20.01
N VAL A 152 18.95 -10.52 20.27
CA VAL A 152 18.73 -11.23 21.54
C VAL A 152 19.81 -10.93 22.59
N VAL A 153 20.97 -10.45 22.18
CA VAL A 153 22.13 -10.20 23.07
C VAL A 153 22.12 -8.76 23.64
N LYS A 154 21.08 -7.97 23.37
CA LYS A 154 20.94 -6.57 23.84
C LYS A 154 19.76 -6.33 24.79
N GLU A 155 19.04 -7.37 25.20
CA GLU A 155 18.15 -7.34 26.39
C GLU A 155 18.90 -7.94 27.59
#